data_AF-A0A1Q7C7S9-F1
#
_entry.id   AF-A0A1Q7C7S9-F1
#
_cell.length_a   1.000
_cell.length_b   1.000
_cell.length_c   1.000
_cell.angle_alpha   90.00
_cell.angle_beta   90.00
_cell.angle_gamma   90.00
#
_symmetry.space_group_name_H-M   'P 1'
#
loop_
_entity.id
_entity.type
_entity.pdbx_description
1 polymer ?
#
loop_
_entity_poly.entity_id
_entity_poly.type
_entity_poly.pdbx_seq_one_letter_code
_entity_poly.pdbx_strand_id
1 'polypeptide(L)'
;MEYGRSEKGQAIVEFAMLLPVLVLLLIGLMEFSLVWNSRNTVLFASRDGSMLAAEGGSLDGTDCVVLQRIESDVVSPATALRLQQVSIYWSDRNGDQIGSNQNVYTRTGSTSCTYPDGVTITVPYTLATAAYPESARCSVLAGCGGSHTTVDTIGVRITYQHFWLTSFVRFAGNSVTFTEASITRAEPQL
;
A
#
# COMPACT_ATOMS: atom_id res chain seq x y z
N MET A 1 62.60 15.98 -31.06
CA MET A 1 61.39 15.15 -31.27
C MET A 1 60.62 15.19 -29.97
N GLU A 2 59.59 16.02 -29.88
CA GLU A 2 58.83 16.21 -28.65
C GLU A 2 57.45 15.56 -28.83
N TYR A 3 57.21 14.48 -28.09
CA TYR A 3 56.01 13.65 -28.16
C TYR A 3 54.86 14.31 -27.37
N GLY A 4 54.27 15.38 -27.91
CA GLY A 4 53.13 16.07 -27.30
C GLY A 4 51.75 15.40 -27.52
N ARG A 5 51.65 14.06 -27.44
CA ARG A 5 50.46 13.34 -27.96
C ARG A 5 49.83 12.28 -27.05
N SER A 6 50.01 12.32 -25.73
CA SER A 6 49.44 11.31 -24.81
C SER A 6 48.34 11.80 -23.86
N GLU A 7 48.35 13.06 -23.41
CA GLU A 7 47.47 13.48 -22.30
C GLU A 7 45.98 13.50 -22.65
N LYS A 8 45.62 13.89 -23.88
CA LYS A 8 44.21 13.90 -24.33
C LYS A 8 43.62 12.51 -24.49
N GLY A 9 44.44 11.51 -24.84
CA GLY A 9 44.00 10.12 -24.99
C GLY A 9 43.82 9.43 -23.65
N GLN A 10 44.71 9.71 -22.70
CA GLN A 10 44.64 9.18 -21.35
C GLN A 10 43.36 9.61 -20.60
N ALA A 11 43.00 10.90 -20.68
CA ALA A 11 41.79 11.42 -20.04
C ALA A 11 40.49 10.75 -20.56
N ILE A 12 40.43 10.43 -21.85
CA ILE A 12 39.28 9.73 -22.46
C ILE A 12 39.18 8.30 -21.92
N VAL A 13 40.32 7.61 -21.75
CA VAL A 13 40.38 6.23 -21.24
C VAL A 13 39.99 6.18 -19.76
N GLU A 14 40.45 7.14 -18.95
CA GLU A 14 40.06 7.26 -17.54
C GLU A 14 38.55 7.51 -17.38
N PHE A 15 37.98 8.41 -18.19
CA PHE A 15 36.54 8.64 -18.19
C PHE A 15 35.73 7.42 -18.64
N ALA A 16 36.21 6.69 -19.67
CA ALA A 16 35.57 5.48 -20.16
C ALA A 16 35.52 4.36 -19.11
N MET A 17 36.46 4.32 -18.15
CA MET A 17 36.43 3.36 -17.04
C MET A 17 35.46 3.78 -15.92
N LEU A 18 35.27 5.08 -15.68
CA LEU A 18 34.36 5.59 -14.65
C LEU A 18 32.90 5.60 -15.11
N LEU A 19 32.65 5.82 -16.40
CA LEU A 19 31.31 5.93 -16.96
C LEU A 19 30.40 4.71 -16.66
N PRO A 20 30.85 3.45 -16.79
CA PRO A 20 30.03 2.30 -16.43
C PRO A 20 29.56 2.32 -14.97
N VAL A 21 30.45 2.70 -14.04
CA VAL A 21 30.11 2.82 -12.61
C VAL A 21 29.09 3.93 -12.37
N LEU A 22 29.27 5.08 -13.04
CA LEU A 22 28.33 6.20 -12.96
C LEU A 22 26.95 5.81 -13.49
N VAL A 23 26.88 5.12 -14.63
CA VAL A 23 25.60 4.66 -15.22
C VAL A 23 24.90 3.68 -14.29
N LEU A 24 25.63 2.74 -13.68
CA LEU A 24 25.06 1.81 -12.69
C LEU A 24 24.48 2.54 -11.48
N LEU A 25 25.18 3.55 -10.97
CA LEU A 25 24.72 4.37 -9.85
C LEU A 25 23.43 5.12 -10.22
N LEU A 26 23.39 5.74 -11.41
CA LEU A 26 22.20 6.46 -11.89
C LEU A 26 20.99 5.54 -12.04
N ILE A 27 21.17 4.34 -12.61
CA ILE A 27 20.10 3.33 -12.72
C ILE A 27 19.61 2.94 -11.31
N GLY A 28 20.52 2.69 -10.37
CA GLY A 28 20.17 2.37 -8.99
C GLY A 28 19.34 3.46 -8.31
N LEU A 29 19.72 4.73 -8.49
CA LEU A 29 18.96 5.86 -7.95
C LEU A 29 17.58 6.02 -8.58
N MET A 30 17.46 5.79 -9.89
CA MET A 30 16.17 5.83 -10.59
C MET A 30 15.22 4.74 -10.09
N GLU A 31 15.70 3.50 -9.99
CA GLU A 31 14.92 2.37 -9.46
C GLU A 31 14.50 2.61 -8.02
N PHE A 32 15.43 3.05 -7.18
CA PHE A 32 15.14 3.40 -5.79
C PHE A 32 14.03 4.48 -5.71
N SER A 33 14.10 5.49 -6.57
CA SER A 33 13.10 6.57 -6.60
C SER A 33 11.70 6.04 -6.97
N LEU A 34 11.60 5.08 -7.89
CA LEU A 34 10.34 4.46 -8.30
C LEU A 34 9.75 3.55 -7.22
N VAL A 35 10.59 2.75 -6.55
CA VAL A 35 10.18 1.94 -5.39
C VAL A 35 9.67 2.85 -4.28
N TRP A 36 10.40 3.93 -3.97
CA TRP A 36 10.03 4.88 -2.94
C TRP A 36 8.71 5.59 -3.26
N ASN A 37 8.52 6.02 -4.51
CA ASN A 37 7.26 6.59 -4.97
C ASN A 37 6.09 5.60 -4.79
N SER A 38 6.26 4.36 -5.24
CA SER A 38 5.27 3.28 -5.05
C SER A 38 4.88 3.10 -3.58
N ARG A 39 5.88 3.09 -2.69
CA ARG A 39 5.70 2.93 -1.25
C ARG A 39 4.90 4.09 -0.65
N ASN A 40 5.23 5.33 -1.01
CA ASN A 40 4.51 6.51 -0.54
C ASN A 40 3.06 6.53 -1.04
N THR A 41 2.82 6.22 -2.32
CA THR A 41 1.46 6.16 -2.88
C THR A 41 0.58 5.17 -2.12
N VAL A 42 1.08 3.96 -1.85
CA VAL A 42 0.32 2.95 -1.10
C VAL A 42 0.17 3.33 0.37
N LEU A 43 1.18 3.96 0.98
CA LEU A 43 1.07 4.46 2.35
C LEU A 43 0.00 5.55 2.49
N PHE A 44 -0.09 6.48 1.52
CA PHE A 44 -1.16 7.47 1.49
C PHE A 44 -2.54 6.83 1.30
N ALA A 45 -2.68 5.90 0.36
CA ALA A 45 -3.93 5.16 0.16
C ALA A 45 -4.35 4.35 1.40
N SER A 46 -3.38 3.74 2.09
CA SER A 46 -3.60 3.02 3.35
C SER A 46 -4.07 3.97 4.47
N ARG A 47 -3.50 5.18 4.54
CA ARG A 47 -3.93 6.21 5.48
C ARG A 47 -5.34 6.69 5.20
N ASP A 48 -5.64 7.09 3.96
CA ASP A 48 -6.98 7.51 3.54
C ASP A 48 -8.01 6.40 3.80
N GLY A 49 -7.66 5.16 3.46
CA GLY A 49 -8.47 3.98 3.77
C GLY A 49 -8.71 3.79 5.27
N SER A 50 -7.68 3.96 6.11
CA SER A 50 -7.85 3.82 7.57
C SER A 50 -8.73 4.93 8.17
N MET A 51 -8.66 6.15 7.62
CA MET A 51 -9.51 7.26 8.05
C MET A 51 -10.97 7.01 7.70
N LEU A 52 -11.25 6.55 6.47
CA LEU A 52 -12.60 6.17 6.06
C LEU A 52 -13.14 4.97 6.85
N ALA A 53 -12.28 4.00 7.16
CA ALA A 53 -12.66 2.86 8.00
C ALA A 53 -13.01 3.31 9.43
N ALA A 54 -12.27 4.29 9.96
CA ALA A 54 -12.51 4.87 11.27
C ALA A 54 -13.79 5.71 11.34
N GLU A 55 -14.07 6.50 10.30
CA GLU A 55 -15.29 7.30 10.17
C GLU A 55 -16.53 6.42 9.98
N GLY A 56 -16.46 5.47 9.03
CA GLY A 56 -17.55 4.54 8.73
C GLY A 56 -17.79 3.55 9.86
N GLY A 57 -16.75 3.14 10.58
CA GLY A 57 -16.85 2.28 11.74
C GLY A 57 -17.68 1.03 11.46
N SER A 58 -18.84 0.94 12.12
CA SER A 58 -19.77 -0.18 12.03
C SER A 58 -20.88 -0.02 10.98
N LEU A 59 -20.82 1.00 10.13
CA LEU A 59 -21.81 1.24 9.08
C LEU A 59 -21.64 0.24 7.93
N ASP A 60 -22.76 -0.24 7.41
CA ASP A 60 -22.81 -1.17 6.28
C ASP A 60 -22.18 -0.55 5.03
N GLY A 61 -21.25 -1.28 4.41
CA GLY A 61 -20.57 -0.87 3.18
C GLY A 61 -19.31 -0.01 3.38
N THR A 62 -18.91 0.25 4.62
CA THR A 62 -17.65 0.93 4.96
C THR A 62 -16.45 0.31 4.26
N ASP A 63 -16.34 -1.02 4.24
CA ASP A 63 -15.21 -1.73 3.65
C ASP A 63 -15.14 -1.51 2.13
N CYS A 64 -16.28 -1.45 1.44
CA CYS A 64 -16.29 -1.13 0.01
C CYS A 64 -15.87 0.32 -0.25
N VAL A 65 -16.25 1.28 0.59
CA VAL A 65 -15.78 2.68 0.46
C VAL A 65 -14.27 2.73 0.60
N VAL A 66 -13.72 2.04 1.61
CA VAL A 66 -12.27 1.93 1.84
C VAL A 66 -11.56 1.33 0.63
N LEU A 67 -12.07 0.21 0.12
CA LEU A 67 -11.48 -0.47 -1.04
C LEU A 67 -11.56 0.38 -2.31
N GLN A 68 -12.70 1.02 -2.57
CA GLN A 68 -12.87 1.91 -3.72
C GLN A 68 -11.95 3.13 -3.63
N ARG A 69 -11.79 3.70 -2.43
CA ARG A 69 -10.87 4.81 -2.21
C ARG A 69 -9.44 4.39 -2.53
N ILE A 70 -9.00 3.25 -2.02
CA ILE A 70 -7.67 2.69 -2.33
C ILE A 70 -7.48 2.52 -3.83
N GLU A 71 -8.48 2.03 -4.57
CA GLU A 71 -8.41 1.95 -6.03
C GLU A 71 -8.19 3.32 -6.68
N SER A 72 -8.90 4.35 -6.21
CA SER A 72 -8.81 5.71 -6.76
C SER A 72 -7.54 6.46 -6.38
N ASP A 73 -6.94 6.14 -5.23
CA ASP A 73 -5.68 6.75 -4.79
C ASP A 73 -4.47 6.08 -5.44
N VAL A 74 -4.58 4.80 -5.74
CA VAL A 74 -3.54 4.02 -6.43
C VAL A 74 -3.73 4.11 -7.95
N VAL A 75 -3.92 5.32 -8.47
CA VAL A 75 -3.86 5.61 -9.91
C VAL A 75 -2.39 5.90 -10.28
N SER A 76 -1.56 4.87 -10.17
CA SER A 76 -0.17 4.91 -10.61
C SER A 76 -0.10 4.48 -12.08
N PRO A 77 0.86 4.94 -12.92
CA PRO A 77 1.09 4.32 -14.21
C PRO A 77 1.23 2.79 -14.00
N ALA A 78 0.25 2.05 -14.52
CA ALA A 78 -0.12 0.69 -14.11
C ALA A 78 0.98 -0.37 -14.33
N THR A 79 2.15 0.02 -14.85
CA THR A 79 3.24 -0.90 -15.18
C THR A 79 4.12 -1.24 -13.97
N ALA A 80 4.32 -0.31 -13.03
CA ALA A 80 5.28 -0.51 -11.94
C ALA A 80 4.65 -1.07 -10.65
N LEU A 81 3.33 -1.01 -10.49
CA LEU A 81 2.65 -1.38 -9.24
C LEU A 81 1.37 -2.17 -9.49
N ARG A 82 1.19 -3.27 -8.74
CA ARG A 82 -0.04 -4.09 -8.76
C ARG A 82 -0.49 -4.42 -7.34
N LEU A 83 -1.70 -3.99 -6.98
CA LEU A 83 -2.36 -4.39 -5.75
C LEU A 83 -2.63 -5.91 -5.74
N GLN A 84 -2.40 -6.57 -4.62
CA GLN A 84 -2.63 -8.02 -4.44
C GLN A 84 -3.72 -8.27 -3.41
N GLN A 85 -3.61 -7.60 -2.26
CA GLN A 85 -4.48 -7.83 -1.12
C GLN A 85 -4.65 -6.54 -0.30
N VAL A 86 -5.85 -6.30 0.20
CA VAL A 86 -6.13 -5.29 1.23
C VAL A 86 -6.67 -6.01 2.46
N SER A 87 -6.24 -5.56 3.63
CA SER A 87 -6.62 -6.10 4.92
C SER A 87 -7.15 -4.97 5.78
N ILE A 88 -8.32 -5.16 6.37
CA ILE A 88 -8.91 -4.25 7.36
C ILE A 88 -8.94 -5.01 8.67
N TYR A 89 -8.27 -4.51 9.70
CA TYR A 89 -8.05 -5.27 10.94
C TYR A 89 -8.23 -4.40 12.18
N TRP A 90 -8.58 -5.05 13.28
CA TRP A 90 -8.57 -4.41 14.58
C TRP A 90 -7.13 -4.31 15.08
N SER A 91 -6.72 -3.10 15.43
CA SER A 91 -5.36 -2.79 15.83
C SER A 91 -5.28 -2.25 17.25
N ASP A 92 -4.12 -2.45 17.89
CA ASP A 92 -3.76 -1.74 19.09
C ASP A 92 -3.24 -0.33 18.79
N ARG A 93 -2.78 0.38 19.82
CA ARG A 93 -2.25 1.75 19.65
C ARG A 93 -0.86 1.79 19.00
N ASN A 94 -0.19 0.65 18.87
CA ASN A 94 1.15 0.53 18.31
C ASN A 94 1.12 0.14 16.82
N GLY A 95 -0.05 -0.21 16.28
CA GLY A 95 -0.20 -0.66 14.89
C GLY A 95 -0.22 -2.18 14.73
N ASP A 96 -0.14 -2.92 15.83
CA ASP A 96 -0.21 -4.38 15.80
C ASP A 96 -1.65 -4.84 15.73
N GLN A 97 -1.85 -5.96 15.04
CA GLN A 97 -3.17 -6.57 14.90
C GLN A 97 -3.55 -7.31 16.19
N ILE A 98 -4.77 -7.06 16.69
CA ILE A 98 -5.28 -7.72 17.89
C ILE A 98 -6.02 -9.00 17.51
N GLY A 99 -5.42 -10.15 17.85
CA GLY A 99 -6.00 -11.47 17.58
C GLY A 99 -6.19 -11.74 16.09
N SER A 100 -7.19 -12.55 15.75
CA SER A 100 -7.53 -12.88 14.36
C SER A 100 -8.57 -11.94 13.74
N ASN A 101 -8.75 -10.75 14.31
CA ASN A 101 -9.78 -9.79 13.88
C ASN A 101 -9.34 -9.05 12.63
N GLN A 102 -9.57 -9.67 11.47
CA GLN A 102 -9.22 -9.11 10.17
C GLN A 102 -10.18 -9.55 9.08
N ASN A 103 -10.56 -8.60 8.22
CA ASN A 103 -11.12 -8.88 6.90
C ASN A 103 -10.00 -8.85 5.87
N VAL A 104 -9.94 -9.88 5.02
CA VAL A 104 -8.94 -9.99 3.94
C VAL A 104 -9.64 -9.94 2.60
N TYR A 105 -9.24 -8.98 1.78
CA TYR A 105 -9.76 -8.76 0.43
C TYR A 105 -8.66 -9.05 -0.60
N THR A 106 -8.83 -10.08 -1.42
CA THR A 106 -7.87 -10.46 -2.47
C THR A 106 -8.30 -9.96 -3.84
N ARG A 107 -7.35 -9.58 -4.69
CA ARG A 107 -7.63 -9.02 -6.03
C ARG A 107 -7.90 -10.12 -7.08
N THR A 108 -8.91 -10.95 -6.83
CA THR A 108 -9.22 -12.17 -7.62
C THR A 108 -10.65 -12.21 -8.17
N GLY A 109 -11.49 -11.23 -7.86
CA GLY A 109 -12.88 -11.17 -8.28
C GLY A 109 -13.50 -9.81 -7.97
N SER A 110 -14.79 -9.77 -7.64
CA SER A 110 -15.49 -8.54 -7.29
C SER A 110 -16.45 -8.73 -6.11
N THR A 111 -16.60 -7.69 -5.29
CA THR A 111 -17.54 -7.61 -4.18
C THR A 111 -18.41 -6.39 -4.39
N SER A 112 -19.71 -6.53 -4.16
CA SER A 112 -20.65 -5.41 -4.20
C SER A 112 -21.18 -5.13 -2.80
N CYS A 113 -21.18 -3.86 -2.40
CA CYS A 113 -21.79 -3.40 -1.16
C CYS A 113 -22.95 -2.46 -1.50
N THR A 114 -24.07 -2.67 -0.82
CA THR A 114 -25.25 -1.81 -0.93
C THR A 114 -25.33 -0.95 0.32
N TYR A 115 -25.38 0.37 0.12
CA TYR A 115 -25.50 1.35 1.19
C TYR A 115 -26.94 1.42 1.72
N PRO A 116 -27.13 2.05 2.89
CA PRO A 116 -28.47 2.31 3.44
C PRO A 116 -29.38 3.14 2.52
N ASP A 117 -28.82 3.95 1.62
CA ASP A 117 -29.56 4.75 0.62
C ASP A 117 -29.95 3.94 -0.64
N GLY A 118 -29.58 2.66 -0.71
CA GLY A 118 -29.85 1.76 -1.83
C GLY A 118 -28.82 1.84 -2.97
N VAL A 119 -27.85 2.75 -2.91
CA VAL A 119 -26.75 2.80 -3.88
C VAL A 119 -25.88 1.55 -3.72
N THR A 120 -25.44 0.96 -4.83
CA THR A 120 -24.54 -0.20 -4.80
C THR A 120 -23.23 0.14 -5.50
N ILE A 121 -22.11 -0.17 -4.85
CA ILE A 121 -20.77 -0.03 -5.39
C ILE A 121 -20.13 -1.40 -5.51
N THR A 122 -19.41 -1.61 -6.62
CA THR A 122 -18.68 -2.85 -6.90
C THR A 122 -17.19 -2.56 -6.94
N VAL A 123 -16.43 -3.29 -6.12
CA VAL A 123 -14.97 -3.18 -6.02
C VAL A 123 -14.30 -4.46 -6.54
N PRO A 124 -13.09 -4.38 -7.14
CA PRO A 124 -12.40 -5.51 -7.77
C PRO A 124 -11.66 -6.40 -6.76
N TYR A 125 -12.36 -6.77 -5.69
CA TYR A 125 -11.83 -7.60 -4.61
C TYR A 125 -12.82 -8.70 -4.24
N THR A 126 -12.31 -9.82 -3.73
CA THR A 126 -13.11 -10.88 -3.13
C THR A 126 -12.75 -10.98 -1.65
N LEU A 127 -13.76 -11.06 -0.79
CA LEU A 127 -13.57 -11.30 0.64
C LEU A 127 -13.10 -12.75 0.86
N ALA A 128 -11.84 -12.91 1.23
CA ALA A 128 -11.20 -14.19 1.52
C ALA A 128 -11.29 -14.58 3.00
N THR A 129 -11.40 -13.61 3.91
CA THR A 129 -11.55 -13.83 5.35
C THR A 129 -12.43 -12.75 5.93
N ALA A 130 -13.40 -13.12 6.78
CA ALA A 130 -14.40 -12.21 7.32
C ALA A 130 -14.41 -12.28 8.87
N ALA A 131 -13.28 -11.99 9.51
CA ALA A 131 -13.11 -12.13 10.96
C ALA A 131 -13.19 -10.79 11.72
N TYR A 132 -13.39 -9.67 11.02
CA TYR A 132 -13.63 -8.35 11.60
C TYR A 132 -14.72 -7.60 10.80
N PRO A 133 -15.94 -8.15 10.76
CA PRO A 133 -17.05 -7.56 10.02
C PRO A 133 -17.41 -6.18 10.57
N GLU A 134 -17.99 -5.34 9.71
CA GLU A 134 -18.40 -3.96 10.05
C GLU A 134 -19.26 -3.93 11.32
N SER A 135 -20.25 -4.81 11.43
CA SER A 135 -21.15 -4.90 12.58
C SER A 135 -20.50 -5.27 13.91
N ALA A 136 -19.28 -5.82 13.90
CA ALA A 136 -18.53 -6.15 15.12
C ALA A 136 -17.62 -5.01 15.59
N ARG A 137 -17.50 -3.92 14.82
CA ARG A 137 -16.62 -2.79 15.14
C ARG A 137 -17.24 -1.91 16.20
N CYS A 138 -16.44 -1.51 17.17
CA CYS A 138 -16.90 -0.65 18.24
C CYS A 138 -16.67 0.83 17.95
N SER A 139 -17.78 1.58 17.88
CA SER A 139 -17.82 3.03 17.73
C SER A 139 -18.25 3.77 19.01
N VAL A 140 -18.32 3.08 20.16
CA VAL A 140 -18.74 3.68 21.43
C VAL A 140 -17.55 4.01 22.31
N LEU A 141 -17.49 5.24 22.85
CA LEU A 141 -16.35 5.70 23.66
C LEU A 141 -16.16 4.89 24.95
N ALA A 142 -17.26 4.45 25.56
CA ALA A 142 -17.28 3.58 26.74
C ALA A 142 -16.99 2.09 26.43
N GLY A 143 -16.78 1.76 25.14
CA GLY A 143 -16.63 0.39 24.67
C GLY A 143 -17.98 -0.29 24.39
N CYS A 144 -17.91 -1.42 23.68
CA CYS A 144 -19.06 -2.21 23.24
C CYS A 144 -19.14 -3.55 23.98
N GLY A 145 -18.33 -3.72 25.04
CA GLY A 145 -18.20 -4.94 25.81
C GLY A 145 -17.14 -5.90 25.26
N GLY A 146 -16.90 -6.99 25.99
CA GLY A 146 -15.86 -7.96 25.64
C GLY A 146 -14.47 -7.33 25.59
N SER A 147 -13.72 -7.60 24.52
CA SER A 147 -12.38 -7.04 24.30
C SER A 147 -12.41 -5.59 23.80
N HIS A 148 -13.57 -5.08 23.36
CA HIS A 148 -13.76 -3.71 22.85
C HIS A 148 -14.04 -2.74 23.99
N THR A 149 -12.99 -2.43 24.77
CA THR A 149 -13.08 -1.58 25.97
C THR A 149 -13.18 -0.08 25.67
N THR A 150 -12.88 0.34 24.44
CA THR A 150 -13.08 1.70 23.93
C THR A 150 -13.51 1.63 22.47
N VAL A 151 -13.67 2.78 21.80
CA VAL A 151 -13.71 2.78 20.32
C VAL A 151 -12.50 2.04 19.76
N ASP A 152 -12.72 1.34 18.66
CA ASP A 152 -11.69 0.54 18.02
C ASP A 152 -10.65 1.40 17.33
N THR A 153 -9.44 0.87 17.22
CA THR A 153 -8.44 1.40 16.29
C THR A 153 -8.43 0.48 15.09
N ILE A 154 -8.70 1.05 13.91
CA ILE A 154 -8.86 0.29 12.68
C ILE A 154 -7.62 0.49 11.83
N GLY A 155 -7.00 -0.63 11.48
CA GLY A 155 -5.85 -0.68 10.59
C GLY A 155 -6.25 -1.08 9.19
N VAL A 156 -5.63 -0.44 8.20
CA VAL A 156 -5.74 -0.83 6.79
C VAL A 156 -4.35 -1.16 6.30
N ARG A 157 -4.15 -2.41 5.89
CA ARG A 157 -2.88 -2.95 5.40
C ARG A 157 -3.02 -3.33 3.94
N ILE A 158 -2.15 -2.81 3.09
CA ILE A 158 -2.17 -3.04 1.65
C ILE A 158 -0.91 -3.80 1.26
N THR A 159 -1.09 -4.95 0.63
CA THR A 159 -0.02 -5.74 0.02
C THR A 159 -0.04 -5.57 -1.48
N TYR A 160 1.11 -5.21 -2.05
CA TYR A 160 1.26 -4.92 -3.47
C TYR A 160 2.60 -5.44 -3.99
N GLN A 161 2.67 -5.61 -5.30
CA GLN A 161 3.89 -5.94 -6.03
C GLN A 161 4.41 -4.72 -6.76
N HIS A 162 5.71 -4.45 -6.62
CA HIS A 162 6.44 -3.47 -7.40
C HIS A 162 7.27 -4.19 -8.47
N PHE A 163 7.16 -3.77 -9.73
CA PHE A 163 7.89 -4.33 -10.87
C PHE A 163 9.07 -3.44 -11.24
N TRP A 164 10.26 -4.03 -11.37
CA TRP A 164 11.46 -3.30 -11.73
C TRP A 164 11.39 -2.77 -13.16
N LEU A 165 11.77 -1.51 -13.33
CA LEU A 165 11.70 -0.85 -14.63
C LEU A 165 12.80 -1.38 -15.57
N THR A 166 14.01 -1.45 -15.06
CA THR A 166 15.21 -1.83 -15.80
C THR A 166 15.48 -3.33 -15.68
N SER A 167 15.95 -3.91 -16.79
CA SER A 167 16.39 -5.32 -16.80
C SER A 167 17.61 -5.56 -15.92
N PHE A 168 18.34 -4.50 -15.54
CA PHE A 168 19.50 -4.62 -14.67
C PHE A 168 19.14 -5.11 -13.28
N VAL A 169 18.00 -4.72 -12.69
CA VAL A 169 17.62 -5.22 -11.35
C VAL A 169 16.91 -6.57 -11.44
N ARG A 170 16.44 -6.96 -12.64
CA ARG A 170 15.68 -8.21 -12.84
C ARG A 170 16.46 -9.50 -12.63
N PHE A 171 17.79 -9.46 -12.52
CA PHE A 171 18.55 -10.65 -12.08
C PHE A 171 18.17 -11.07 -10.65
N ALA A 172 17.66 -10.15 -9.82
CA ALA A 172 17.19 -10.43 -8.47
C ALA A 172 15.69 -10.82 -8.42
N GLY A 173 15.02 -10.92 -9.57
CA GLY A 173 13.59 -11.19 -9.70
C GLY A 173 12.86 -10.09 -10.47
N ASN A 174 11.69 -10.39 -11.05
CA ASN A 174 10.93 -9.43 -11.87
C ASN A 174 10.13 -8.41 -11.06
N SER A 175 9.82 -8.74 -9.81
CA SER A 175 9.08 -7.90 -8.89
C SER A 175 9.44 -8.22 -7.44
N VAL A 176 9.09 -7.31 -6.55
CA VAL A 176 9.20 -7.46 -5.10
C VAL A 176 7.84 -7.12 -4.47
N THR A 177 7.45 -7.89 -3.47
CA THR A 177 6.20 -7.67 -2.74
C THR A 177 6.47 -6.82 -1.51
N PHE A 178 5.67 -5.78 -1.33
CA PHE A 178 5.73 -4.88 -0.18
C PHE A 178 4.37 -4.83 0.50
N THR A 179 4.40 -4.39 1.75
CA THR A 179 3.21 -4.21 2.58
C THR A 179 3.34 -2.91 3.34
N GLU A 180 2.36 -2.04 3.19
CA GLU A 180 2.23 -0.81 3.98
C GLU A 180 0.94 -0.86 4.79
N ALA A 181 0.96 -0.23 5.98
CA ALA A 181 -0.21 -0.15 6.84
C ALA A 181 -0.29 1.21 7.52
N SER A 182 -1.50 1.61 7.81
CA SER A 182 -1.84 2.79 8.59
C SER A 182 -3.00 2.44 9.51
N ILE A 183 -3.04 3.09 10.67
CA ILE A 183 -4.06 2.88 11.69
C ILE A 183 -4.71 4.21 12.03
N THR A 184 -6.02 4.20 12.22
CA THR A 184 -6.79 5.36 12.67
C THR A 184 -7.78 4.91 13.73
N ARG A 185 -7.93 5.72 14.78
CA ARG A 185 -8.92 5.47 15.83
C ARG A 185 -10.31 5.81 15.32
N ALA A 186 -11.26 4.90 15.50
CA ALA A 186 -12.64 5.06 15.05
C ALA A 186 -13.30 6.29 15.69
N GLU A 187 -14.15 6.95 14.89
CA GLU A 187 -14.92 8.10 15.36
C GLU A 187 -16.04 7.63 16.29
N PRO A 188 -16.19 8.24 17.47
CA PRO A 188 -17.29 7.92 18.37
C PRO A 188 -18.62 8.33 17.75
N GLN A 189 -19.55 7.39 17.63
CA GLN A 189 -20.93 7.67 17.23
C GLN A 189 -21.77 7.88 18.52
N LEU A 190 -22.59 8.93 18.54
CA LEU A 190 -23.43 9.32 19.68
C LEU A 190 -24.73 8.51 19.77
#